data_AF-A0A927LXQ5-F1
#
_entry.id   AF-A0A927LXQ5-F1
#
_cell.length_a   1.000
_cell.length_b   1.000
_cell.length_c   1.000
_cell.angle_alpha   90.00
_cell.angle_beta   90.00
_cell.angle_gamma   90.00
#
_symmetry.space_group_name_H-M   'P 1'
#
loop_
_entity.id
_entity.type
_entity.pdbx_description
1 polymer ?
#
loop_
_entity_poly.entity_id
_entity_poly.type
_entity_poly.pdbx_seq_one_letter_code
_entity_poly.pdbx_strand_id
1 'polypeptide(L)' 'MIFSLRKWVGRLKFLLVFALFSYAMYHMLLAITQWIEPTQRYKEPTGRAVKVFQNHVMMTEQGPMSERLKLFYWIGE' A
#
# COMPACT_ATOMS: atom_id res chain seq x y z
N MET A 1 -25.32 43.21 11.88
CA MET A 1 -24.87 41.81 11.79
C MET A 1 -23.80 41.58 12.86
N ILE A 2 -24.21 41.29 14.09
CA ILE A 2 -23.28 41.03 15.20
C ILE A 2 -22.85 39.57 15.05
N PHE A 3 -21.69 39.39 14.43
CA PHE A 3 -21.13 38.10 14.10
C PHE A 3 -21.03 37.24 15.37
N SER A 4 -21.51 36.01 15.24
CA SER A 4 -21.44 34.98 16.28
C SER A 4 -20.01 34.46 16.46
N LEU A 5 -19.04 35.37 16.63
CA LEU A 5 -17.62 35.10 16.83
C LEU A 5 -17.39 34.03 17.91
N ARG A 6 -18.15 34.08 19.00
CA ARG A 6 -18.10 33.08 20.07
C ARG A 6 -18.49 31.66 19.61
N LYS A 7 -19.43 31.53 18.66
CA LYS A 7 -19.81 30.24 18.06
C LYS A 7 -18.75 29.76 17.07
N TRP A 8 -18.12 30.67 16.34
CA TRP A 8 -17.05 30.37 15.39
C TRP A 8 -15.75 29.92 16.07
N VAL A 9 -15.39 30.52 17.21
CA VAL A 9 -14.22 30.10 18.00
C VAL A 9 -14.36 28.64 18.48
N GLY A 10 -15.56 28.24 18.90
CA GLY A 10 -15.84 26.84 19.25
C GLY A 10 -15.60 25.89 18.09
N ARG A 11 -16.12 26.22 16.90
CA ARG A 11 -15.93 25.42 15.67
C ARG A 11 -14.47 25.37 15.23
N LEU A 12 -13.75 26.49 15.33
CA LEU A 12 -12.33 26.55 14.99
C LEU A 12 -11.51 25.64 15.91
N LYS A 13 -11.83 25.57 17.20
CA LYS A 13 -11.18 24.64 18.13
C LYS A 13 -11.34 23.19 17.69
N PHE A 14 -12.54 22.79 17.28
CA PHE A 14 -12.78 21.45 16.75
C PHE A 14 -12.02 21.19 15.45
N LEU A 15 -11.99 22.15 14.53
CA LEU A 15 -11.22 22.03 13.29
C LEU A 15 -9.72 21.88 13.56
N LEU A 16 -9.17 22.64 14.51
CA LEU A 16 -7.77 22.54 14.90
C LEU A 16 -7.44 21.17 15.50
N VAL A 17 -8.28 20.67 16.40
CA VAL A 17 -8.10 19.33 16.97
C VAL A 17 -8.20 18.26 15.89
N PHE A 18 -9.19 18.35 15.00
CA PHE A 18 -9.34 17.42 13.88
C PHE A 18 -8.12 17.42 12.95
N ALA A 19 -7.60 18.61 12.60
CA ALA A 19 -6.40 18.75 11.78
C ALA A 19 -5.17 18.14 12.47
N LEU A 20 -5.00 18.37 13.78
CA LEU A 20 -3.92 17.79 14.57
C LEU A 20 -3.97 16.26 14.56
N PHE A 21 -5.15 15.68 14.80
CA PHE A 21 -5.33 14.22 14.75
C PHE A 21 -5.10 13.65 13.34
N SER A 22 -5.57 14.34 12.31
CA SER A 22 -5.35 13.93 10.91
C SER A 22 -3.87 13.92 10.56
N TYR A 23 -3.13 14.95 10.99
CA TYR A 23 -1.69 15.04 10.81
C TYR A 23 -0.96 13.91 11.56
N ALA A 24 -1.31 13.66 12.82
CA ALA A 24 -0.73 12.56 13.60
C ALA A 24 -0.99 11.19 12.95
N MET A 25 -2.20 10.96 12.44
CA MET A 25 -2.55 9.71 11.75
C MET A 25 -1.78 9.55 10.45
N TYR A 26 -1.64 10.63 9.66
CA TYR A 26 -0.83 10.61 8.44
C TYR A 26 0.62 10.20 8.72
N HIS A 27 1.24 10.79 9.75
CA HIS A 27 2.61 10.44 10.14
C HIS A 27 2.75 9.02 10.66
N MET A 28 1.76 8.52 11.41
CA MET A 28 1.73 7.12 11.84
C MET A 28 1.69 6.17 10.63
N LEU A 29 0.83 6.44 9.65
CA LEU A 29 0.77 5.66 8.41
C LEU A 29 2.07 5.77 7.60
N LEU A 30 2.70 6.95 7.56
CA LEU A 30 3.97 7.16 6.88
C LEU A 30 5.09 6.34 7.54
N ALA A 31 5.16 6.31 8.88
CA ALA A 31 6.10 5.46 9.60
C ALA A 31 5.86 3.96 9.34
N ILE A 32 4.60 3.53 9.30
CA ILE A 32 4.24 2.14 8.96
C ILE A 32 4.64 1.79 7.53
N THR A 33 4.37 2.67 6.56
CA THR A 33 4.74 2.43 5.16
C THR A 33 6.24 2.41 4.95
N GLN A 34 7.00 3.28 5.63
CA GLN A 34 8.47 3.21 5.63
C GLN A 34 9.01 1.94 6.28
N TRP A 35 8.32 1.40 7.28
CA TRP A 35 8.68 0.13 7.91
C TRP A 35 8.38 -1.08 7.01
N ILE A 36 7.27 -1.03 6.26
CA ILE A 36 6.83 -2.10 5.36
C ILE A 36 7.57 -2.05 4.03
N GLU A 37 7.91 -0.88 3.51
CA GLU A 37 8.56 -0.75 2.21
C GLU A 37 9.98 -1.36 2.31
N PRO A 38 10.25 -2.47 1.60
CA PRO A 38 11.57 -3.05 1.61
C PRO A 38 12.50 -2.03 0.96
N THR A 39 13.55 -1.66 1.70
CA THR A 39 14.60 -0.68 1.35
C THR A 39 15.32 -0.96 0.02
N GLN A 40 14.93 -2.01 -0.70
CA GLN A 40 15.57 -2.56 -1.89
C GLN A 40 14.52 -2.95 -2.96
N ARG A 41 13.54 -2.09 -3.24
CA ARG A 41 12.55 -2.29 -4.31
C ARG A 41 13.16 -2.44 -5.72
N TYR A 42 14.38 -1.95 -5.91
CA TYR A 42 15.14 -2.02 -7.18
C TYR A 42 16.60 -2.43 -6.97
N LYS A 43 16.89 -3.41 -6.11
CA LYS A 43 18.23 -3.98 -6.11
C LYS A 43 18.37 -4.80 -7.40
N GLU A 44 19.31 -4.40 -8.26
CA GLU A 44 19.67 -5.22 -9.42
C GLU A 44 19.96 -6.64 -8.91
N PRO A 45 19.35 -7.69 -9.51
CA PRO A 45 19.58 -9.05 -9.06
C PRO A 45 21.07 -9.39 -9.24
N THR A 46 21.83 -9.38 -8.16
CA THR A 46 23.22 -9.85 -8.14
C THR A 46 23.22 -11.37 -8.18
N GLY A 47 23.02 -11.91 -9.38
CA GLY A 47 23.11 -13.32 -9.68
C GLY A 47 23.39 -13.47 -11.17
N ARG A 48 24.33 -14.34 -11.56
CA ARG A 48 24.54 -14.70 -12.97
C ARG A 48 23.24 -15.34 -13.45
N ALA A 49 22.41 -14.59 -14.18
CA ALA A 49 21.19 -15.09 -14.78
C ALA A 49 21.56 -16.11 -15.85
N VAL A 50 21.64 -17.38 -15.46
CA VAL A 50 21.72 -18.49 -16.41
C VAL A 50 20.32 -18.65 -16.97
N LYS A 51 20.15 -18.35 -18.26
CA LYS A 51 18.91 -18.58 -18.99
C LYS A 51 18.65 -20.08 -19.05
N VAL A 52 17.94 -20.62 -18.06
CA VAL A 52 17.47 -22.00 -18.08
C VAL A 52 16.28 -22.04 -19.02
N PHE A 53 16.50 -22.52 -20.23
CA PHE A 53 15.40 -22.90 -21.11
C PHE A 53 14.74 -24.14 -20.51
N GLN A 54 13.69 -23.95 -19.69
CA GLN A 54 12.74 -25.02 -19.45
C GLN A 54 11.93 -25.17 -20.74
N ASN A 55 12.24 -26.23 -21.49
CA ASN A 55 11.32 -26.77 -22.48
C ASN A 55 9.96 -26.87 -21.80
N HIS A 56 9.02 -26.04 -22.25
CA HIS A 56 7.63 -26.11 -21.84
C HIS A 56 7.14 -27.51 -22.19
N VAL A 57 7.24 -28.44 -21.24
CA VAL A 57 6.25 -29.49 -21.12
C VAL A 57 4.96 -28.72 -20.98
N MET A 58 4.13 -28.77 -22.02
CA MET A 58 2.78 -28.26 -22.06
C MET A 58 2.10 -28.63 -20.73
N MET A 59 2.16 -27.73 -19.75
CA MET A 59 1.36 -27.80 -18.55
C MET A 59 -0.01 -27.39 -19.03
N THR A 60 -0.69 -28.38 -19.58
CA THR A 60 -2.10 -28.32 -19.93
C THR A 60 -2.82 -27.56 -18.83
N GLU A 61 -3.44 -26.43 -19.19
CA GLU A 61 -4.33 -25.67 -18.33
C GLU A 61 -5.51 -26.55 -17.89
N GLN A 62 -5.29 -27.39 -16.87
CA GLN A 62 -6.27 -28.33 -16.33
C GLN A 62 -6.48 -28.14 -14.82
N GLY A 63 -5.96 -27.06 -14.25
CA GLY A 63 -6.27 -26.65 -12.88
C GLY A 63 -7.64 -25.96 -12.81
N PRO A 64 -8.43 -26.18 -11.75
CA PRO A 64 -9.68 -25.46 -11.56
C PRO A 64 -9.44 -23.94 -11.49
N MET A 65 -10.34 -23.14 -12.05
CA MET A 65 -10.24 -21.66 -12.13
C MET A 65 -9.93 -20.99 -10.77
N SER A 66 -10.32 -21.63 -9.66
CA SER A 66 -10.02 -21.20 -8.29
C SER A 66 -8.52 -21.15 -7.98
N GLU A 67 -7.72 -22.06 -8.53
CA GLU A 67 -6.27 -22.09 -8.31
C GLU A 67 -5.58 -20.92 -9.01
N ARG A 68 -6.03 -20.56 -10.23
CA ARG A 68 -5.58 -19.34 -10.92
C ARG A 68 -5.93 -18.08 -10.16
N LEU A 69 -7.15 -17.98 -9.63
CA LEU A 69 -7.57 -16.84 -8.80
C LEU A 69 -6.70 -16.72 -7.54
N LYS A 70 -6.39 -17.83 -6.88
CA LYS A 70 -5.50 -17.82 -5.71
C LYS A 70 -4.09 -17.35 -6.08
N LEU A 71 -3.58 -17.78 -7.23
CA LEU A 71 -2.25 -17.39 -7.73
C LEU A 71 -2.19 -15.90 -8.09
N PHE A 72 -3.25 -15.39 -8.75
CA PHE A 72 -3.42 -13.96 -9.04
C PHE A 72 -3.38 -13.11 -7.77
N TYR A 73 -4.14 -13.49 -6.74
CA TYR A 73 -4.15 -12.75 -5.48
C TYR A 73 -2.84 -12.86 -4.68
N TRP A 74 -2.04 -13.91 -4.91
CA TRP A 74 -0.80 -14.12 -4.16
C TRP A 74 0.41 -13.46 -4.86
N ILE A 75 0.60 -13.72 -6.15
CA ILE A 75 1.81 -13.30 -6.89
C ILE A 75 1.56 -12.04 -7.73
N GLY A 76 0.30 -11.72 -8.04
CA GLY A 76 -0.07 -10.51 -8.78
C GLY A 76 0.26 -10.55 -10.27
N GLU A 77 0.26 -11.74 -10.89
CA GLU A 77 0.24 -11.88 -12.37
C GLU A 77 -0.95 -11.10 -12.97
#